data_AF-A0A7Y3X638-F1
#
_entry.id   AF-A0A7Y3X638-F1
#
_cell.length_a   1.000
_cell.length_b   1.000
_cell.length_c   1.000
_cell.angle_alpha   90.00
_cell.angle_beta   90.00
_cell.angle_gamma   90.00
#
_symmetry.space_group_name_H-M   'P 1'
#
loop_
_entity.id
_entity.type
_entity.pdbx_description
1 polymer ?
#
loop_
_entity_poly.entity_id
_entity_poly.type
_entity_poly.pdbx_seq_one_letter_code
_entity_poly.pdbx_strand_id
1 'polypeptide(L)'
;MKLGTVALAGLTVMGAVAATNLVLAQESQPIPVESQQIPVEPQQNDRRAAIARVNPKKPIQIRVTSRTNIPVVATVLPTAGDRPIAPGKTVIFGRLHTSYLSLPMDLQVSLQETPDFDNPIRVYLEVKTVGNEILIDVKTASTGAGNSSQTVDVDEKGAVSVY
;
A
#
# COMPACT_ATOMS: atom_id res chain seq x y z
N MET A 1 11.59 56.74 3.97
CA MET A 1 10.53 55.91 4.60
C MET A 1 11.16 54.67 5.19
N LYS A 2 11.50 54.72 6.47
CA LYS A 2 11.97 53.59 7.30
C LYS A 2 11.63 53.98 8.73
N LEU A 3 10.82 53.18 9.40
CA LEU A 3 10.67 53.12 10.85
C LEU A 3 9.85 51.86 11.15
N GLY A 4 10.56 50.76 11.32
CA GLY A 4 10.07 49.66 12.14
C GLY A 4 10.71 49.80 13.51
N THR A 5 9.94 49.63 14.58
CA THR A 5 10.38 48.88 15.76
C THR A 5 9.16 48.49 16.59
N VAL A 6 9.04 47.19 16.81
CA VAL A 6 8.20 46.54 17.80
C VAL A 6 8.97 46.51 19.12
N ALA A 7 8.32 46.77 20.25
CA ALA A 7 8.62 46.13 21.53
C ALA A 7 7.50 46.44 22.54
N LEU A 8 6.65 45.46 22.83
CA LEU A 8 5.71 45.49 23.94
C LEU A 8 6.18 44.47 24.99
N ALA A 9 6.76 44.97 26.07
CA ALA A 9 6.90 44.26 27.34
C ALA A 9 5.47 44.02 27.90
N GLY A 10 5.06 42.86 28.40
CA GLY A 10 5.68 42.06 29.44
C GLY A 10 5.00 42.37 30.78
N LEU A 11 4.04 41.55 31.23
CA LEU A 11 3.97 40.97 32.58
C LEU A 11 2.65 40.20 32.81
N THR A 12 2.78 39.02 33.40
CA THR A 12 1.76 38.12 33.94
C THR A 12 1.05 38.68 35.18
N VAL A 13 -0.26 38.43 35.36
CA VAL A 13 -0.87 38.09 36.66
C VAL A 13 -2.11 37.20 36.44
N MET A 14 -2.19 36.11 37.21
CA MET A 14 -3.34 35.20 37.36
C MET A 14 -4.58 35.89 37.94
N GLY A 15 -5.77 35.35 37.63
CA GLY A 15 -6.98 35.61 38.41
C GLY A 15 -8.16 34.75 37.93
N ALA A 16 -8.63 33.85 38.80
CA ALA A 16 -9.81 32.99 38.65
C ALA A 16 -11.11 33.81 38.52
N VAL A 17 -12.32 33.33 38.25
CA VAL A 17 -13.11 32.13 38.57
C VAL A 17 -14.40 32.26 37.73
N ALA A 18 -15.08 31.15 37.42
CA ALA A 18 -16.52 30.94 37.71
C ALA A 18 -17.09 29.85 36.80
N ALA A 19 -17.40 28.71 37.41
CA ALA A 19 -18.32 27.74 36.86
C ALA A 19 -19.75 28.28 36.99
N THR A 20 -20.56 28.14 35.94
CA THR A 20 -22.00 28.34 36.01
C THR A 20 -22.71 27.11 35.45
N ASN A 21 -23.48 26.47 36.33
CA ASN A 21 -24.34 25.33 36.10
C ASN A 21 -25.48 25.65 35.11
N LEU A 22 -25.95 24.64 34.37
CA LEU A 22 -27.33 24.10 34.43
C LEU A 22 -27.62 23.20 33.22
N VAL A 23 -28.05 21.96 33.47
CA VAL A 23 -29.34 21.38 33.04
C VAL A 23 -29.44 19.94 33.59
N LEU A 24 -30.41 19.73 34.49
CA LEU A 24 -31.08 18.46 34.82
C LEU A 24 -32.02 18.10 33.66
N ALA A 25 -32.42 16.88 33.31
CA ALA A 25 -32.26 15.50 33.78
C ALA A 25 -32.87 14.61 32.67
N GLN A 26 -32.52 13.32 32.58
CA GLN A 26 -33.49 12.20 32.53
C GLN A 26 -32.81 10.86 32.25
N GLU A 27 -33.34 9.86 32.95
CA GLU A 27 -32.97 8.45 32.98
C GLU A 27 -32.78 7.80 31.61
N SER A 28 -31.68 7.07 31.47
CA SER A 28 -31.67 5.77 30.81
C SER A 28 -30.64 4.90 31.54
N GLN A 29 -31.06 3.69 31.89
CA GLN A 29 -30.37 2.72 32.71
C GLN A 29 -28.92 2.47 32.22
N PRO A 30 -27.97 2.16 33.12
CA PRO A 30 -26.66 1.73 32.70
C PRO A 30 -26.78 0.33 32.10
N ILE A 31 -26.73 0.24 30.77
CA ILE A 31 -26.35 -1.02 30.12
C ILE A 31 -24.88 -1.20 30.47
N PRO A 32 -24.46 -2.28 31.13
CA PRO A 32 -23.05 -2.62 31.17
C PRO A 32 -22.66 -2.96 29.74
N VAL A 33 -22.07 -1.99 29.03
CA VAL A 33 -21.31 -2.29 27.83
C VAL A 33 -20.06 -2.99 28.34
N GLU A 34 -20.16 -4.32 28.49
CA GLU A 34 -19.01 -5.18 28.33
C GLU A 34 -18.39 -4.75 27.01
N SER A 35 -17.28 -4.04 27.12
CA SER A 35 -16.31 -3.87 26.04
C SER A 35 -15.89 -5.27 25.62
N GLN A 36 -16.68 -5.90 24.76
CA GLN A 36 -16.18 -6.90 23.84
C GLN A 36 -15.22 -6.15 22.93
N GLN A 37 -14.02 -5.90 23.44
CA GLN A 37 -12.82 -5.95 22.63
C GLN A 37 -12.84 -7.35 22.03
N ILE A 38 -13.52 -7.49 20.90
CA ILE A 38 -13.19 -8.52 19.93
C ILE A 38 -11.68 -8.35 19.79
N PRO A 39 -10.85 -9.34 20.17
CA PRO A 39 -9.47 -9.32 19.78
C PRO A 39 -9.51 -9.15 18.28
N VAL A 40 -9.03 -8.01 17.77
CA VAL A 40 -8.65 -7.94 16.38
C VAL A 40 -7.51 -8.95 16.30
N GLU A 41 -7.85 -10.21 16.03
CA GLU A 41 -6.87 -11.19 15.60
C GLU A 41 -6.08 -10.46 14.52
N PRO A 42 -4.73 -10.38 14.64
CA PRO A 42 -3.95 -9.85 13.54
C PRO A 42 -4.38 -10.69 12.35
N GLN A 43 -5.01 -10.04 11.35
CA GLN A 43 -5.47 -10.66 10.11
C GLN A 43 -4.45 -11.72 9.76
N GLN A 44 -4.83 -13.00 9.93
CA GLN A 44 -3.92 -14.09 9.70
C GLN A 44 -3.54 -13.95 8.24
N ASN A 45 -2.30 -13.51 8.05
CA ASN A 45 -1.77 -13.06 6.80
C ASN A 45 -1.86 -14.24 5.85
N ASP A 46 -2.84 -14.23 4.96
CA ASP A 46 -3.04 -15.22 3.89
C ASP A 46 -1.92 -15.12 2.83
N ARG A 47 -0.71 -14.71 3.27
CA ARG A 47 0.52 -14.75 2.50
C ARG A 47 0.80 -16.21 2.19
N ARG A 48 0.56 -16.54 0.93
CA ARG A 48 1.00 -17.79 0.32
C ARG A 48 2.50 -17.98 0.59
N ALA A 49 2.93 -19.23 0.69
CA ALA A 49 4.33 -19.57 0.91
C ALA A 49 5.26 -18.80 -0.04
N ALA A 50 6.41 -18.35 0.49
CA ALA A 50 7.38 -17.61 -0.30
C ALA A 50 7.81 -18.42 -1.54
N ILE A 51 7.65 -17.82 -2.72
CA ILE A 51 7.98 -18.44 -4.00
C ILE A 51 9.41 -18.09 -4.46
N ALA A 52 10.00 -17.04 -3.89
CA ALA A 52 11.37 -16.64 -4.15
C ALA A 52 11.96 -15.81 -2.99
N ARG A 53 13.24 -15.44 -3.10
CA ARG A 53 13.93 -14.63 -2.08
C ARG A 53 14.95 -13.68 -2.72
N VAL A 54 14.99 -12.45 -2.22
CA VAL A 54 16.00 -11.42 -2.50
C VAL A 54 16.84 -11.14 -1.25
N ASN A 55 17.99 -10.50 -1.41
CA ASN A 55 18.80 -10.00 -0.30
C ASN A 55 18.30 -8.61 0.14
N PRO A 56 17.74 -8.48 1.36
CA PRO A 56 17.18 -7.21 1.83
C PRO A 56 18.24 -6.13 2.09
N LYS A 57 19.53 -6.50 2.15
CA LYS A 57 20.65 -5.57 2.38
C LYS A 57 21.27 -5.03 1.09
N LYS A 58 20.74 -5.40 -0.08
CA LYS A 58 21.23 -4.98 -1.40
C LYS A 58 20.14 -4.23 -2.16
N PRO A 59 20.48 -3.34 -3.12
CA PRO A 59 19.48 -2.70 -3.95
C PRO A 59 18.65 -3.73 -4.72
N ILE A 60 17.34 -3.55 -4.75
CA ILE A 60 16.39 -4.43 -5.46
C ILE A 60 15.91 -3.71 -6.72
N GLN A 61 15.76 -4.47 -7.80
CA GLN A 61 15.12 -4.02 -9.03
C GLN A 61 13.93 -4.92 -9.32
N ILE A 62 12.80 -4.33 -9.69
CA ILE A 62 11.65 -5.07 -10.19
C ILE A 62 11.49 -4.74 -11.66
N ARG A 63 11.41 -5.76 -12.50
CA ARG A 63 11.12 -5.65 -13.92
C ARG A 63 9.77 -6.30 -14.19
N VAL A 64 8.80 -5.48 -14.58
CA VAL A 64 7.44 -5.94 -14.91
C VAL A 64 7.28 -5.88 -16.41
N THR A 65 7.06 -7.04 -17.04
CA THR A 65 6.85 -7.19 -18.47
C THR A 65 5.41 -7.59 -18.74
N SER A 66 4.67 -6.76 -19.48
CA SER A 66 3.34 -7.13 -19.97
C SER A 66 3.48 -8.13 -21.12
N ARG A 67 2.93 -9.34 -20.94
CA ARG A 67 2.69 -10.34 -21.98
C ARG A 67 1.21 -10.39 -22.37
N THR A 68 0.45 -9.36 -22.00
CA THR A 68 -0.99 -9.22 -22.24
C THR A 68 -1.23 -8.49 -23.55
N ASN A 69 -2.44 -8.62 -24.10
CA ASN A 69 -2.95 -7.81 -25.21
C ASN A 69 -3.70 -6.55 -24.74
N ILE A 70 -3.85 -6.36 -23.42
CA ILE A 70 -4.59 -5.26 -22.79
C ILE A 70 -3.64 -4.47 -21.87
N PRO A 71 -3.75 -3.13 -21.81
CA PRO A 71 -2.94 -2.31 -20.90
C PRO A 71 -3.15 -2.68 -19.43
N VAL A 72 -2.05 -2.69 -18.68
CA VAL A 72 -2.05 -2.94 -17.23
C VAL A 72 -1.37 -1.79 -16.51
N VAL A 73 -1.66 -1.62 -15.22
CA VAL A 73 -0.96 -0.69 -14.34
C VAL A 73 -0.22 -1.49 -13.28
N ALA A 74 1.04 -1.14 -13.05
CA ALA A 74 1.82 -1.67 -11.96
C ALA A 74 2.11 -0.56 -10.94
N THR A 75 1.85 -0.83 -9.68
CA THR A 75 1.97 0.12 -8.58
C THR A 75 2.88 -0.47 -7.52
N VAL A 76 3.96 0.24 -7.17
CA VAL A 76 4.81 -0.15 -6.03
C VAL A 76 4.51 0.73 -4.84
N LEU A 77 4.01 0.12 -3.77
CA LEU A 77 3.78 0.73 -2.47
C LEU A 77 4.89 0.32 -1.49
N PRO A 78 5.37 1.23 -0.64
CA PRO A 78 5.00 2.65 -0.55
C PRO A 78 5.80 3.58 -1.50
N THR A 79 6.73 3.06 -2.29
CA THR A 79 7.90 3.86 -2.73
C THR A 79 7.87 4.46 -4.13
N ALA A 80 7.11 3.93 -5.09
CA ALA A 80 7.29 4.33 -6.49
C ALA A 80 6.02 4.65 -7.28
N GLY A 81 4.83 4.47 -6.68
CA GLY A 81 3.55 4.87 -7.29
C GLY A 81 3.19 4.08 -8.55
N ASP A 82 2.18 4.57 -9.26
CA ASP A 82 1.57 3.89 -10.41
C ASP A 82 2.38 4.08 -11.69
N ARG A 83 2.53 3.01 -12.48
CA ARG A 83 3.11 3.05 -13.81
C ARG A 83 2.26 2.23 -14.80
N PRO A 84 1.69 2.87 -15.83
CA PRO A 84 1.02 2.14 -16.89
C PRO A 84 2.04 1.35 -17.73
N ILE A 85 1.65 0.16 -18.15
CA ILE A 85 2.42 -0.76 -18.98
C ILE A 85 1.56 -1.12 -20.19
N ALA A 86 1.94 -0.62 -21.36
CA ALA A 86 1.30 -1.00 -22.60
C ALA A 86 1.58 -2.48 -22.96
N PRO A 87 0.73 -3.12 -23.76
CA PRO A 87 0.92 -4.49 -24.25
C PRO A 87 2.34 -4.74 -24.80
N GLY A 88 2.99 -5.82 -24.35
CA GLY A 88 4.34 -6.18 -24.80
C GLY A 88 5.47 -5.29 -24.28
N LYS A 89 5.17 -4.28 -23.46
CA LYS A 89 6.18 -3.37 -22.89
C LYS A 89 6.63 -3.80 -21.51
N THR A 90 7.72 -3.19 -21.06
CA THR A 90 8.35 -3.46 -19.78
C THR A 90 8.55 -2.15 -19.03
N VAL A 91 8.28 -2.17 -17.72
CA VAL A 91 8.64 -1.10 -16.78
C VAL A 91 9.58 -1.64 -15.72
N ILE A 92 10.41 -0.75 -15.19
CA ILE A 92 11.41 -1.07 -14.17
C ILE A 92 11.21 -0.16 -12.97
N PHE A 93 11.17 -0.76 -11.79
CA PHE A 93 11.19 -0.10 -10.49
C PHE A 93 12.52 -0.36 -9.78
N GLY A 94 13.06 0.67 -9.13
CA GLY A 94 14.38 0.59 -8.50
C GLY A 94 15.53 0.49 -9.53
N ARG A 95 16.76 0.37 -9.01
CA ARG A 95 17.97 0.12 -9.80
C ARG A 95 18.94 -0.68 -8.95
N LEU A 96 19.55 -1.72 -9.52
CA LEU A 96 20.50 -2.60 -8.82
C LEU A 96 21.74 -1.91 -8.23
N HIS A 97 22.02 -0.65 -8.57
CA HIS A 97 23.23 0.07 -8.13
C HIS A 97 23.00 1.45 -7.51
N THR A 98 21.83 2.09 -7.71
CA THR A 98 21.68 3.52 -7.38
C THR A 98 20.33 3.91 -6.78
N SER A 99 19.36 3.00 -6.69
CA SER A 99 18.03 3.31 -6.15
C SER A 99 17.46 2.09 -5.43
N TYR A 100 17.39 2.21 -4.11
CA TYR A 100 16.85 1.18 -3.24
C TYR A 100 15.32 1.29 -3.25
N LEU A 101 14.65 0.19 -3.59
CA LEU A 101 13.27 -0.01 -3.15
C LEU A 101 13.31 -0.30 -1.66
N SER A 102 12.50 0.41 -0.89
CA SER A 102 12.37 0.19 0.55
C SER A 102 11.61 -1.11 0.79
N LEU A 103 12.11 -1.97 1.68
CA LEU A 103 11.36 -3.11 2.19
C LEU A 103 10.65 -2.74 3.50
N PRO A 104 9.47 -3.31 3.80
CA PRO A 104 8.69 -4.18 2.91
C PRO A 104 8.06 -3.38 1.77
N MET A 105 7.70 -4.06 0.69
CA MET A 105 6.99 -3.45 -0.44
C MET A 105 5.96 -4.39 -1.04
N ASP A 106 4.91 -3.79 -1.57
CA ASP A 106 3.89 -4.45 -2.36
C ASP A 106 3.94 -3.91 -3.80
N LEU A 107 4.02 -4.81 -4.77
CA LEU A 107 3.76 -4.50 -6.18
C LEU A 107 2.37 -5.02 -6.54
N GLN A 108 1.43 -4.11 -6.71
CA GLN A 108 0.12 -4.42 -7.25
C GLN A 108 0.14 -4.31 -8.77
N VAL A 109 -0.46 -5.27 -9.47
CA VAL A 109 -0.65 -5.23 -10.92
C VAL A 109 -2.12 -5.43 -11.22
N SER A 110 -2.75 -4.45 -11.86
CA SER A 110 -4.16 -4.46 -12.24
C SER A 110 -4.36 -4.15 -13.71
N LEU A 111 -5.53 -4.49 -14.25
CA LEU A 111 -5.96 -3.97 -15.55
C LEU A 111 -6.11 -2.45 -15.45
N GLN A 112 -5.65 -1.73 -16.49
CA GLN A 112 -5.82 -0.27 -16.55
C GLN A 112 -7.29 0.11 -16.78
N GLU A 113 -8.01 -0.74 -17.52
CA GLU A 113 -9.42 -0.56 -17.83
C GLU A 113 -10.28 -1.45 -16.92
N THR A 114 -11.51 -1.01 -16.68
CA THR A 114 -12.48 -1.78 -15.88
C THR A 114 -12.81 -3.07 -16.63
N PRO A 115 -12.72 -4.26 -15.97
CA PRO A 115 -13.00 -5.52 -16.63
C PRO A 115 -14.43 -5.53 -17.18
N ASP A 116 -14.57 -6.02 -18.42
CA ASP A 116 -15.87 -6.34 -18.99
C ASP A 116 -16.55 -7.40 -18.12
N PHE A 117 -17.71 -7.08 -17.55
CA PHE A 117 -18.45 -7.98 -16.67
C PHE A 117 -18.97 -9.21 -17.42
N ASP A 118 -19.22 -9.08 -18.72
CA ASP A 118 -19.67 -10.19 -19.57
C ASP A 118 -18.47 -11.08 -19.98
N ASN A 119 -17.25 -10.53 -19.96
CA ASN A 119 -16.01 -11.23 -20.31
C ASN A 119 -14.93 -10.99 -19.24
N PRO A 120 -15.07 -11.56 -18.02
CA PRO A 120 -14.12 -11.32 -16.94
C PRO A 120 -12.71 -11.77 -17.34
N ILE A 121 -11.76 -10.85 -17.17
CA ILE A 121 -10.34 -11.06 -17.46
C ILE A 121 -9.59 -11.15 -16.14
N ARG A 122 -8.87 -12.26 -15.98
CA ARG A 122 -8.02 -12.49 -14.83
C ARG A 122 -6.57 -12.15 -15.15
N VAL A 123 -5.92 -11.46 -14.22
CA VAL A 123 -4.47 -11.21 -14.25
C VAL A 123 -3.75 -12.37 -13.58
N TYR A 124 -2.64 -12.80 -14.18
CA TYR A 124 -1.72 -13.82 -13.65
C TYR A 124 -0.30 -13.28 -13.67
N LEU A 125 0.42 -13.48 -12.56
CA LEU A 125 1.81 -13.10 -12.44
C LEU A 125 2.68 -14.35 -12.43
N GLU A 126 3.63 -14.42 -13.36
CA GLU A 126 4.74 -15.36 -13.29
C GLU A 126 5.96 -14.62 -12.72
N VAL A 127 6.40 -15.02 -11.53
CA VAL A 127 7.47 -14.33 -10.81
C VAL A 127 8.71 -15.21 -10.77
N LYS A 128 9.85 -14.61 -11.12
CA LYS A 128 11.17 -15.23 -11.02
C LYS A 128 12.14 -14.25 -10.38
N THR A 129 13.11 -14.75 -9.64
CA THR A 129 14.19 -13.92 -9.09
C THR A 129 15.53 -14.33 -9.67
N VAL A 130 16.32 -13.35 -10.10
CA VAL A 130 17.69 -13.52 -10.59
C VAL A 130 18.59 -12.56 -9.82
N GLY A 131 19.34 -13.08 -8.84
CA GLY A 131 20.10 -12.24 -7.92
C GLY A 131 19.16 -11.37 -7.07
N ASN A 132 19.27 -10.04 -7.19
CA ASN A 132 18.39 -9.08 -6.51
C ASN A 132 17.40 -8.40 -7.47
N GLU A 133 17.21 -8.99 -8.65
CA GLU A 133 16.19 -8.58 -9.60
C GLU A 133 14.99 -9.51 -9.55
N ILE A 134 13.80 -8.95 -9.41
CA ILE A 134 12.51 -9.64 -9.47
C ILE A 134 11.95 -9.41 -10.87
N LEU A 135 11.82 -10.49 -11.64
CA LEU A 135 11.26 -10.52 -12.99
C LEU A 135 9.81 -10.98 -12.89
N ILE A 136 8.90 -10.19 -13.46
CA ILE A 136 7.46 -10.44 -13.38
C ILE A 136 6.90 -10.37 -14.80
N ASP A 137 6.44 -11.51 -15.30
CA ASP A 137 5.68 -11.58 -16.55
C ASP A 137 4.19 -11.53 -16.21
N VAL A 138 3.51 -10.51 -16.71
CA VAL A 138 2.06 -10.32 -16.54
C VAL A 138 1.33 -11.00 -17.68
N LYS A 139 0.43 -11.91 -17.38
CA LYS A 139 -0.42 -12.62 -18.34
C LYS A 139 -1.89 -12.40 -18.01
N THR A 140 -2.75 -12.55 -19.01
CA THR A 140 -4.20 -12.49 -18.84
C THR A 140 -4.83 -13.77 -19.35
N ALA A 141 -5.91 -14.21 -18.73
CA ALA A 141 -6.80 -15.23 -19.28
C ALA A 141 -8.25 -14.80 -19.11
N SER A 142 -9.06 -15.05 -20.14
CA SER A 142 -10.51 -14.93 -20.03
C SER A 142 -11.01 -16.13 -19.24
N THR A 143 -11.50 -15.88 -18.03
CA THR A 143 -12.01 -16.91 -17.13
C THR A 143 -13.25 -16.38 -16.45
N GLY A 144 -14.36 -17.13 -16.47
CA GLY A 144 -15.69 -16.71 -15.97
C GLY A 144 -15.76 -16.20 -14.52
N ALA A 145 -14.69 -16.36 -13.72
CA ALA A 145 -14.50 -15.69 -12.44
C ALA A 145 -12.99 -15.45 -12.23
N GLY A 146 -12.59 -14.22 -11.90
CA GLY A 146 -11.18 -13.93 -11.68
C GLY A 146 -10.88 -12.54 -11.15
N ASN A 147 -9.76 -12.44 -10.42
CA ASN A 147 -9.26 -11.16 -9.91
C ASN A 147 -8.63 -10.36 -11.07
N SER A 148 -9.10 -9.14 -11.28
CA SER A 148 -8.53 -8.18 -12.23
C SER A 148 -7.23 -7.53 -11.72
N SER A 149 -6.76 -7.96 -10.55
CA SER A 149 -5.54 -7.51 -9.88
C SER A 149 -4.86 -8.67 -9.15
N GLN A 150 -3.53 -8.63 -9.08
CA GLN A 150 -2.70 -9.50 -8.24
C GLN A 150 -1.59 -8.67 -7.58
N THR A 151 -1.14 -9.10 -6.41
CA THR A 151 -0.08 -8.40 -5.68
C THR A 151 1.12 -9.31 -5.44
N VAL A 152 2.31 -8.76 -5.58
CA VAL A 152 3.57 -9.37 -5.16
C VAL A 152 4.07 -8.66 -3.91
N ASP A 153 4.09 -9.34 -2.77
CA ASP A 153 4.70 -8.83 -1.53
C ASP A 153 6.16 -9.25 -1.44
N VAL A 154 6.99 -8.31 -0.99
CA VAL A 154 8.34 -8.57 -0.56
C VAL A 154 8.49 -8.12 0.88
N ASP A 155 8.67 -9.08 1.78
CA ASP A 155 8.77 -8.81 3.21
C ASP A 155 10.11 -8.18 3.60
N GLU A 156 10.24 -7.76 4.87
CA GLU A 156 11.46 -7.19 5.44
C GLU A 156 12.68 -8.12 5.37
N LYS A 157 12.45 -9.43 5.26
CA LYS A 157 13.50 -10.46 5.16
C LYS A 157 13.84 -10.78 3.70
N GLY A 158 13.18 -10.13 2.75
CA GLY A 158 13.34 -10.33 1.31
C GLY A 158 12.62 -11.57 0.77
N ALA A 159 11.68 -12.16 1.51
CA ALA A 159 10.83 -13.24 0.98
C ALA A 159 9.79 -12.67 0.02
N VAL A 160 9.64 -13.30 -1.14
CA VAL A 160 8.72 -12.87 -2.20
C VAL A 160 7.51 -13.80 -2.24
N SER A 161 6.30 -13.25 -2.20
CA SER A 161 5.04 -13.99 -2.25
C SER A 161 4.04 -13.33 -3.21
N VAL A 162 3.05 -14.09 -3.70
CA VAL A 162 2.00 -13.59 -4.62
C VAL A 162 0.63 -13.94 -4.05
N TYR A 163 -0.30 -12.97 -4.05
CA TYR A 163 -1.68 -13.16 -3.59
C TYR A 163 -2.70 -12.49 -4.51
#